data_AF-A0A2D5GYW2-F1
#
_entry.id   AF-A0A2D5GYW2-F1
#
_cell.length_a   1.000
_cell.length_b   1.000
_cell.length_c   1.000
_cell.angle_alpha   90.00
_cell.angle_beta   90.00
_cell.angle_gamma   90.00
#
_symmetry.space_group_name_H-M   'P 1'
#
loop_
_entity.id
_entity.type
_entity.pdbx_description
1 polymer ?
#
loop_
_entity_poly.entity_id
_entity_poly.type
_entity_poly.pdbx_seq_one_letter_code
_entity_poly.pdbx_strand_id
1 'polypeptide(L)'
;MRIRSRIFSALTLSVITLFLNLAVQSPATAQSSVSPMMKLLKSGRVPASRQGTIIELICRKGNPEELGFIWEQIVNDKFQGEVKEKSLIALKEAFQTRKIKPTGSLADISKLIDAKPPVNQIAIELAGLWKVSGAAAKLQELALSAKTDEKLRLAAIDALVSIGGPESIKAMQKLTQE
;
A
#
# COMPACT_ATOMS: atom_id res chain seq x y z
N MET A 1 -33.05 -36.59 -55.64
CA MET A 1 -32.21 -36.10 -56.76
C MET A 1 -32.29 -34.57 -56.80
N ARG A 2 -31.16 -33.87 -56.55
CA ARG A 2 -30.91 -32.40 -56.65
C ARG A 2 -31.72 -31.51 -55.69
N ILE A 3 -31.20 -30.88 -54.61
CA ILE A 3 -30.07 -29.94 -54.39
C ILE A 3 -30.13 -28.67 -55.26
N ARG A 4 -30.01 -27.51 -54.58
CA ARG A 4 -29.71 -26.13 -55.02
C ARG A 4 -30.97 -25.26 -55.17
N SER A 5 -31.08 -24.04 -54.64
CA SER A 5 -30.09 -23.10 -54.11
C SER A 5 -30.89 -21.88 -53.62
N ARG A 6 -30.92 -21.54 -52.31
CA ARG A 6 -31.37 -20.21 -51.81
C ARG A 6 -30.87 -19.83 -50.40
N ILE A 7 -29.78 -20.41 -49.89
CA ILE A 7 -29.32 -20.12 -48.51
C ILE A 7 -28.11 -19.16 -48.47
N PHE A 8 -27.53 -18.80 -49.62
CA PHE A 8 -26.22 -18.13 -49.64
C PHE A 8 -26.19 -16.60 -49.55
N SER A 9 -27.32 -15.90 -49.38
CA SER A 9 -27.33 -14.42 -49.39
C SER A 9 -27.65 -13.75 -48.05
N ALA A 10 -27.86 -14.50 -46.97
CA ALA A 10 -28.23 -13.93 -45.67
C ALA A 10 -27.13 -14.03 -44.59
N LEU A 11 -25.94 -14.55 -44.90
CA LEU A 11 -24.93 -14.87 -43.90
C LEU A 11 -23.71 -13.93 -43.85
N THR A 12 -23.64 -12.92 -44.70
CA THR A 12 -22.47 -12.01 -44.76
C THR A 12 -22.66 -10.68 -44.04
N LEU A 13 -23.86 -10.39 -43.52
CA LEU A 13 -24.16 -9.10 -42.87
C LEU A 13 -24.30 -9.15 -41.34
N SER A 14 -23.96 -10.27 -40.69
CA SER A 14 -23.99 -10.40 -39.22
C SER A 14 -22.62 -10.46 -38.54
N VAL A 15 -21.51 -10.45 -39.30
CA VAL A 15 -20.17 -10.60 -38.72
C VAL A 15 -19.44 -9.25 -38.52
N ILE A 16 -19.98 -8.15 -39.05
CA ILE A 16 -19.33 -6.82 -38.98
C ILE A 16 -19.78 -5.98 -37.77
N THR A 17 -20.86 -6.35 -37.07
CA THR A 17 -21.37 -5.60 -35.90
C THR A 17 -20.84 -6.09 -34.55
N LEU A 18 -19.99 -7.12 -34.50
CA LEU A 18 -19.49 -7.70 -33.24
C LEU A 18 -18.00 -7.43 -32.96
N PHE A 19 -17.42 -6.37 -33.52
CA PHE A 19 -16.00 -6.03 -33.31
C PHE A 19 -15.71 -4.58 -32.94
N LEU A 20 -16.72 -3.80 -32.54
CA LEU A 20 -16.54 -2.41 -32.10
C LEU A 20 -17.21 -2.17 -30.74
N ASN A 21 -16.65 -2.74 -29.67
CA ASN A 21 -16.90 -2.25 -28.31
C ASN A 21 -15.80 -2.68 -27.34
N LEU A 22 -14.53 -2.63 -27.76
CA LEU A 22 -13.45 -2.37 -26.81
C LEU A 22 -13.47 -0.88 -26.50
N ALA A 23 -14.49 -0.47 -25.74
CA ALA A 23 -14.41 0.76 -24.98
C ALA A 23 -13.24 0.57 -24.02
N VAL A 24 -12.10 1.17 -24.36
CA VAL A 24 -11.05 1.45 -23.39
C VAL A 24 -11.72 2.27 -22.30
N GLN A 25 -12.11 1.59 -21.21
CA GLN A 25 -12.43 2.26 -19.97
C GLN A 25 -11.12 2.88 -19.51
N SER A 26 -10.89 4.13 -19.92
CA SER A 26 -10.00 5.00 -19.17
C SER A 26 -10.49 4.94 -17.72
N PRO A 27 -9.64 4.67 -16.71
CA PRO A 27 -10.10 4.74 -15.35
C PRO A 27 -10.59 6.17 -15.16
N ALA A 28 -11.91 6.34 -15.10
CA ALA A 28 -12.51 7.59 -14.73
C ALA A 28 -11.83 7.94 -13.41
N THR A 29 -11.13 9.08 -13.38
CA THR A 29 -10.68 9.65 -12.12
C THR A 29 -11.94 9.96 -11.35
N ALA A 30 -12.44 8.97 -10.60
CA ALA A 30 -13.55 9.13 -9.70
C ALA A 30 -13.15 10.29 -8.81
N GLN A 31 -13.86 11.41 -8.94
CA GLN A 31 -13.55 12.64 -8.21
C GLN A 31 -13.40 12.28 -6.74
N SER A 32 -12.17 12.24 -6.23
CA SER A 32 -11.93 11.76 -4.88
C SER A 32 -12.60 12.71 -3.90
N SER A 33 -13.33 12.16 -2.93
CA SER A 33 -14.05 12.91 -1.91
C SER A 33 -13.12 13.78 -1.04
N VAL A 34 -11.81 13.55 -1.09
CA VAL A 34 -10.80 14.31 -0.36
C VAL A 34 -9.99 15.26 -1.24
N SER A 35 -10.34 15.43 -2.52
CA SER A 35 -9.63 16.33 -3.44
C SER A 35 -9.41 17.76 -2.89
N PRO A 36 -10.38 18.41 -2.21
CA PRO A 36 -10.13 19.73 -1.60
C PRO A 36 -9.12 19.70 -0.46
N MET A 37 -9.17 18.66 0.39
CA MET A 37 -8.20 18.45 1.47
C MET A 37 -6.81 18.19 0.87
N MET A 38 -6.77 17.49 -0.27
CA MET A 38 -5.53 17.23 -0.99
C MET A 38 -4.88 18.51 -1.51
N LYS A 39 -5.67 19.37 -2.16
CA LYS A 39 -5.22 20.69 -2.62
C LYS A 39 -4.74 21.56 -1.46
N LEU A 40 -5.45 21.54 -0.33
CA LEU A 40 -5.08 22.30 0.85
C LEU A 40 -3.75 21.82 1.43
N LEU A 41 -3.54 20.51 1.60
CA LEU A 41 -2.27 19.95 2.09
C LEU A 41 -1.12 20.27 1.12
N LYS A 42 -1.32 20.06 -0.19
CA LYS A 42 -0.32 20.34 -1.24
C LYS A 42 0.07 21.82 -1.33
N SER A 43 -0.82 22.74 -0.94
CA SER A 43 -0.52 24.16 -0.93
C SER A 43 0.53 24.57 0.12
N GLY A 44 0.84 23.69 1.09
CA GLY A 44 1.74 24.00 2.20
C GLY A 44 1.17 24.97 3.24
N ARG A 45 -0.08 25.44 3.06
CA ARG A 45 -0.72 26.44 3.94
C ARG A 45 -1.31 25.85 5.22
N VAL A 46 -1.22 24.53 5.42
CA VAL A 46 -1.73 23.86 6.62
C VAL A 46 -0.69 23.93 7.72
N PRO A 47 -1.00 24.55 8.88
CA PRO A 47 -0.11 24.52 10.04
C PRO A 47 0.14 23.07 10.50
N ALA A 48 1.36 22.78 10.98
CA ALA A 48 1.75 21.43 11.41
C ALA A 48 0.76 20.80 12.41
N SER A 49 0.23 21.59 13.35
CA SER A 49 -0.77 21.15 14.33
C SER A 49 -2.08 20.65 13.73
N ARG A 50 -2.41 21.04 12.48
CA ARG A 50 -3.61 20.60 11.75
C ARG A 50 -3.32 19.58 10.66
N GLN A 51 -2.06 19.41 10.27
CA GLN A 51 -1.68 18.49 9.20
C GLN A 51 -2.09 17.05 9.52
N GLY A 52 -1.83 16.58 10.75
CA GLY A 52 -2.19 15.22 11.16
C GLY A 52 -3.68 14.90 10.95
N THR A 53 -4.58 15.78 11.37
CA THR A 53 -6.04 15.60 11.19
C THR A 53 -6.45 15.59 9.73
N ILE A 54 -5.86 16.45 8.91
CA ILE A 54 -6.17 16.46 7.47
C ILE A 54 -5.69 15.17 6.80
N ILE A 55 -4.49 14.71 7.16
CA ILE A 55 -3.91 13.47 6.64
C ILE A 55 -4.74 12.25 7.06
N GLU A 56 -5.20 12.19 8.30
CA GLU A 56 -6.10 11.13 8.78
C GLU A 56 -7.37 11.05 7.92
N LEU A 57 -8.01 12.19 7.64
CA LEU A 57 -9.20 12.24 6.79
C LEU A 57 -8.91 11.81 5.35
N ILE A 58 -7.76 12.19 4.81
CA ILE A 58 -7.29 11.76 3.49
C ILE A 58 -7.10 10.25 3.47
N CYS A 59 -6.35 9.67 4.42
CA CYS A 59 -6.11 8.23 4.45
C CYS A 59 -7.40 7.43 4.63
N ARG A 60 -8.35 7.94 5.43
CA ARG A 60 -9.62 7.25 5.68
C ARG A 60 -10.52 7.18 4.45
N LYS A 61 -10.57 8.22 3.63
CA LYS A 61 -11.52 8.34 2.50
C LYS A 61 -10.88 8.35 1.11
N GLY A 62 -9.57 8.52 1.04
CA GLY A 62 -8.83 8.67 -0.19
C GLY A 62 -8.65 7.37 -0.96
N ASN A 63 -8.10 7.53 -2.16
CA ASN A 63 -7.76 6.45 -3.08
C ASN A 63 -6.25 6.08 -2.99
N PRO A 64 -5.80 4.99 -3.64
CA PRO A 64 -4.39 4.57 -3.63
C PRO A 64 -3.39 5.67 -4.06
N GLU A 65 -3.76 6.56 -4.98
CA GLU A 65 -2.94 7.66 -5.48
C GLU A 65 -2.71 8.72 -4.41
N GLU A 66 -3.75 9.08 -3.67
CA GLU A 66 -3.68 10.04 -2.57
C GLU A 66 -2.87 9.49 -1.40
N LEU A 67 -3.04 8.21 -1.07
CA LEU A 67 -2.18 7.54 -0.08
C LEU A 67 -0.72 7.46 -0.56
N GLY A 68 -0.51 7.27 -1.87
CA GLY A 68 0.80 7.34 -2.53
C GLY A 68 1.49 8.67 -2.27
N PHE A 69 0.76 9.77 -2.43
CA PHE A 69 1.29 11.10 -2.11
C PHE A 69 1.68 11.23 -0.63
N ILE A 70 0.84 10.77 0.31
CA ILE A 70 1.16 10.80 1.75
C ILE A 70 2.43 9.99 2.04
N TRP A 71 2.54 8.78 1.45
CA TRP A 71 3.72 7.94 1.58
C TRP A 71 4.99 8.63 1.06
N GLU A 72 4.91 9.26 -0.12
CA GLU A 72 6.00 10.02 -0.71
C GLU A 72 6.49 11.15 0.21
N GLN A 73 5.57 11.88 0.86
CA GLN A 73 5.94 12.93 1.82
C GLN A 73 6.66 12.38 3.06
N ILE A 74 6.32 11.16 3.49
CA ILE A 74 6.98 10.50 4.63
C ILE A 74 8.41 10.09 4.28
N VAL A 75 8.60 9.39 3.15
CA VAL A 75 9.90 8.83 2.77
C VAL A 75 10.89 9.86 2.26
N ASN A 76 10.40 11.03 1.83
CA ASN A 76 11.21 12.20 1.46
C ASN A 76 11.38 13.20 2.61
N ASP A 77 11.10 12.80 3.85
CA ASP A 77 11.28 13.60 5.07
C ASP A 77 10.57 14.97 5.08
N LYS A 78 9.50 15.11 4.30
CA LYS A 78 8.67 16.32 4.27
C LYS A 78 7.75 16.41 5.47
N PHE A 79 7.27 15.28 5.97
CA PHE A 79 6.61 15.20 7.27
C PHE A 79 7.61 14.82 8.35
N GLN A 80 7.57 15.51 9.49
CA GLN A 80 8.50 15.34 10.61
C GLN A 80 7.76 15.29 11.95
N GLY A 81 8.41 14.76 12.97
CA GLY A 81 7.87 14.64 14.33
C GLY A 81 6.49 13.97 14.34
N GLU A 82 5.56 14.58 15.08
CA GLU A 82 4.18 14.10 15.26
C GLU A 82 3.41 13.95 13.92
N VAL A 83 3.69 14.79 12.92
CA VAL A 83 3.03 14.69 11.60
C VAL A 83 3.45 13.41 10.90
N LYS A 84 4.73 13.04 10.94
CA LYS A 84 5.23 11.79 10.35
C LYS A 84 4.57 10.59 11.01
N GLU A 85 4.55 10.58 12.34
CA GLU A 85 3.96 9.51 13.14
C GLU A 85 2.46 9.33 12.82
N LYS A 86 1.67 10.40 12.90
CA LYS A 86 0.23 10.37 12.58
C LYS A 86 -0.03 9.94 11.14
N SER A 87 0.82 10.32 10.19
CA SER A 87 0.68 9.92 8.79
C SER A 87 0.87 8.41 8.61
N LEU A 88 1.86 7.82 9.29
CA LEU A 88 2.09 6.37 9.27
C LEU A 88 0.94 5.61 9.92
N ILE A 89 0.43 6.10 11.06
CA ILE A 89 -0.75 5.51 11.74
C ILE A 89 -1.96 5.55 10.80
N ALA A 90 -2.23 6.69 10.17
CA ALA A 90 -3.35 6.84 9.25
C ALA A 90 -3.24 5.90 8.03
N LEU A 91 -2.04 5.70 7.48
CA LEU A 91 -1.80 4.73 6.41
C LEU A 91 -2.04 3.29 6.88
N LYS A 92 -1.63 2.96 8.11
CA LYS A 92 -1.88 1.65 8.73
C LYS A 92 -3.37 1.38 8.87
N GLU A 93 -4.12 2.33 9.40
CA GLU A 93 -5.57 2.25 9.56
C GLU A 93 -6.31 2.10 8.22
N ALA A 94 -5.87 2.84 7.19
CA ALA A 94 -6.44 2.72 5.86
C ALA A 94 -6.31 1.30 5.29
N PHE A 95 -5.16 0.65 5.50
CA PHE A 95 -4.99 -0.74 5.12
C PHE A 95 -5.80 -1.69 6.01
N GLN A 96 -5.83 -1.49 7.32
CA GLN A 96 -6.55 -2.36 8.23
C GLN A 96 -8.06 -2.39 7.92
N THR A 97 -8.64 -1.21 7.68
CA THR A 97 -10.08 -1.03 7.46
C THR A 97 -10.53 -1.30 6.03
N ARG A 98 -9.76 -0.87 5.02
CA ARG A 98 -10.16 -0.89 3.60
C ARG A 98 -9.25 -1.73 2.70
N LYS A 99 -8.15 -2.26 3.23
CA LYS A 99 -7.11 -2.99 2.46
C LYS A 99 -6.47 -2.17 1.33
N ILE A 100 -6.49 -0.84 1.46
CA ILE A 100 -5.86 0.07 0.49
C ILE A 100 -4.41 0.31 0.86
N LYS A 101 -3.52 0.19 -0.12
CA LYS A 101 -2.09 0.52 0.00
C LYS A 101 -1.79 1.80 -0.79
N PRO A 102 -0.74 2.55 -0.40
CA PRO A 102 -0.20 3.60 -1.26
C PRO A 102 0.21 3.04 -2.63
N THR A 103 0.01 3.83 -3.67
CA THR A 103 0.66 3.59 -4.97
C THR A 103 2.16 3.87 -4.89
N GLY A 104 2.92 3.38 -5.87
CA GLY A 104 4.36 3.55 -5.94
C GLY A 104 5.14 2.48 -5.19
N SER A 105 6.45 2.70 -5.03
CA SER A 105 7.34 1.78 -4.34
C SER A 105 7.18 1.89 -2.82
N LEU A 106 7.01 0.73 -2.17
CA LEU A 106 6.99 0.62 -0.71
C LEU A 106 8.34 0.17 -0.13
N ALA A 107 9.37 0.01 -0.96
CA ALA A 107 10.68 -0.51 -0.56
C ALA A 107 11.38 0.40 0.47
N ASP A 108 11.12 1.71 0.42
CA ASP A 108 11.65 2.71 1.34
C ASP A 108 11.21 2.51 2.80
N ILE A 109 10.23 1.62 3.06
CA ILE A 109 9.85 1.24 4.42
C ILE A 109 11.04 0.71 5.23
N SER A 110 12.03 0.10 4.57
CA SER A 110 13.25 -0.40 5.20
C SER A 110 14.08 0.68 5.89
N LYS A 111 13.99 1.94 5.41
CA LYS A 111 14.62 3.11 6.04
C LYS A 111 13.89 3.50 7.33
N LEU A 112 12.56 3.36 7.35
CA LEU A 112 11.74 3.70 8.51
C LEU A 112 11.86 2.66 9.63
N ILE A 113 12.17 1.41 9.31
CA ILE A 113 12.46 0.36 10.30
C ILE A 113 13.68 0.72 11.17
N ASP A 114 14.67 1.46 10.64
CA ASP A 114 15.82 1.97 11.41
C ASP A 114 15.54 3.24 12.21
N ALA A 115 14.37 3.86 12.02
CA ALA A 115 14.08 5.13 12.64
C ALA A 115 14.00 4.99 14.17
N LYS A 116 13.98 6.14 14.86
CA LYS A 116 13.74 6.15 16.30
C LYS A 116 12.29 5.74 16.61
N PRO A 117 12.04 5.13 17.77
CA PRO A 117 10.67 4.96 18.27
C PRO A 117 9.92 6.30 18.32
N PRO A 118 8.60 6.31 18.03
CA PRO A 118 7.75 5.15 17.69
C PRO A 118 7.70 4.80 16.19
N VAL A 119 8.43 5.51 15.32
CA VAL A 119 8.34 5.37 13.86
C VAL A 119 8.74 3.97 13.38
N ASN A 120 9.81 3.40 13.94
CA ASN A 120 10.27 2.07 13.60
C ASN A 120 9.22 0.98 13.83
N GLN A 121 8.54 1.00 14.98
CA GLN A 121 7.52 0.01 15.30
C GLN A 121 6.37 0.06 14.29
N ILE A 122 5.90 1.27 13.94
CA ILE A 122 4.82 1.43 12.96
C ILE A 122 5.28 0.96 11.57
N ALA A 123 6.53 1.23 11.20
CA ALA A 123 7.10 0.78 9.93
C ALA A 123 7.20 -0.75 9.83
N ILE A 124 7.58 -1.42 10.93
CA ILE A 124 7.60 -2.89 11.00
C ILE A 124 6.20 -3.47 10.77
N GLU A 125 5.20 -2.94 11.48
CA GLU A 125 3.80 -3.37 11.32
C GLU A 125 3.30 -3.15 9.88
N LEU A 126 3.61 -1.99 9.29
CA LEU A 126 3.25 -1.67 7.90
C LEU A 126 3.96 -2.58 6.88
N ALA A 127 5.21 -2.96 7.12
CA ALA A 127 5.94 -3.88 6.24
C ALA A 127 5.25 -5.25 6.19
N GLY A 128 4.79 -5.75 7.35
CA GLY A 128 3.99 -6.97 7.45
C GLY A 128 2.64 -6.84 6.74
N LEU A 129 1.88 -5.79 7.07
CA LEU A 129 0.55 -5.53 6.48
C LEU A 129 0.59 -5.41 4.96
N TRP A 130 1.59 -4.70 4.44
CA TRP A 130 1.75 -4.50 3.00
C TRP A 130 2.49 -5.66 2.31
N LYS A 131 2.99 -6.63 3.07
CA LYS A 131 3.79 -7.77 2.58
C LYS A 131 5.02 -7.33 1.78
N VAL A 132 5.77 -6.38 2.32
CA VAL A 132 6.95 -5.82 1.64
C VAL A 132 8.13 -6.80 1.79
N SER A 133 8.29 -7.70 0.81
CA SER A 133 9.35 -8.73 0.82
C SER A 133 10.77 -8.14 0.94
N GLY A 134 11.01 -6.95 0.38
CA GLY A 134 12.28 -6.24 0.52
C GLY A 134 12.68 -5.91 1.96
N ALA A 135 11.74 -5.93 2.92
CA ALA A 135 12.01 -5.73 4.34
C ALA A 135 12.37 -7.03 5.09
N ALA A 136 12.19 -8.22 4.48
CA ALA A 136 12.25 -9.50 5.17
C ALA A 136 13.61 -9.77 5.84
N ALA A 137 14.72 -9.53 5.13
CA ALA A 137 16.06 -9.73 5.68
C ALA A 137 16.29 -8.91 6.97
N LYS A 138 15.77 -7.68 6.99
CA LYS A 138 15.92 -6.77 8.12
C LYS A 138 15.02 -7.12 9.29
N LEU A 139 13.79 -7.52 9.00
CA LEU A 139 12.88 -8.02 10.03
C LEU A 139 13.41 -9.30 10.67
N GLN A 140 14.06 -10.18 9.89
CA GLN A 140 14.74 -11.35 10.42
C GLN A 140 15.87 -10.99 11.40
N GLU A 141 16.67 -9.97 11.06
CA GLU A 141 17.75 -9.49 11.93
C GLU A 141 17.20 -8.96 13.27
N LEU A 142 16.11 -8.20 13.23
CA LEU A 142 15.43 -7.71 14.43
C LEU A 142 14.81 -8.85 15.26
N ALA A 143 14.18 -9.82 14.60
CA ALA A 143 13.51 -10.96 15.23
C ALA A 143 14.48 -11.89 15.97
N LEU A 144 15.71 -12.06 15.45
CA LEU A 144 16.71 -12.99 16.00
C LEU A 144 17.70 -12.33 16.96
N SER A 145 17.70 -11.00 17.07
CA SER A 145 18.64 -10.30 17.95
C SER A 145 18.08 -10.21 19.37
N ALA A 146 18.79 -10.83 20.33
CA ALA A 146 18.50 -10.70 21.76
C ALA A 146 18.66 -9.27 22.31
N LYS A 147 19.31 -8.37 21.55
CA LYS A 147 19.45 -6.95 21.90
C LYS A 147 18.25 -6.11 21.47
N THR A 148 17.39 -6.64 20.61
CA THR A 148 16.17 -5.95 20.19
C THR A 148 15.17 -5.95 21.34
N ASP A 149 14.61 -4.77 21.62
CA ASP A 149 13.48 -4.61 22.54
C ASP A 149 12.39 -5.64 22.25
N GLU A 150 11.80 -6.23 23.29
CA GLU A 150 10.87 -7.35 23.17
C GLU A 150 9.67 -7.00 22.28
N LYS A 151 9.12 -5.79 22.41
CA LYS A 151 7.97 -5.34 21.63
C LYS A 151 8.32 -5.23 20.14
N LEU A 152 9.50 -4.69 19.82
CA LEU A 152 9.99 -4.61 18.44
C LEU A 152 10.30 -6.00 17.87
N ARG A 153 10.88 -6.89 18.68
CA ARG A 153 11.20 -8.26 18.28
C ARG A 153 9.92 -9.02 17.91
N LEU A 154 8.87 -8.92 18.74
CA LEU A 154 7.57 -9.52 18.46
C LEU A 154 6.92 -8.94 17.19
N ALA A 155 6.91 -7.61 17.05
CA ALA A 155 6.38 -6.97 15.84
C ALA A 155 7.13 -7.42 14.56
N ALA A 156 8.44 -7.63 14.65
CA ALA A 156 9.25 -8.12 13.53
C ALA A 156 8.92 -9.58 13.17
N ILE A 157 8.69 -10.44 14.17
CA ILE A 157 8.23 -11.81 13.97
C ILE A 157 6.86 -11.82 13.28
N ASP A 158 5.89 -11.06 13.79
CA ASP A 158 4.55 -10.96 13.21
C ASP A 158 4.58 -10.45 11.76
N ALA A 159 5.44 -9.47 11.49
CA ALA A 159 5.64 -8.94 10.14
C ALA A 159 6.28 -9.98 9.20
N LEU A 160 7.28 -10.73 9.65
CA LEU A 160 7.87 -11.84 8.89
C LEU A 160 6.84 -12.92 8.56
N VAL A 161 6.03 -13.33 9.53
CA VAL A 161 4.95 -14.31 9.32
C VAL A 161 3.96 -13.78 8.28
N SER A 162 3.61 -12.50 8.34
CA SER A 162 2.69 -11.86 7.39
C SER A 162 3.24 -11.77 5.96
N ILE A 163 4.54 -11.51 5.83
CA ILE A 163 5.25 -11.49 4.53
C ILE A 163 5.39 -12.91 3.97
N GLY A 164 5.74 -13.87 4.83
CA GLY A 164 6.07 -15.24 4.45
C GLY A 164 7.44 -15.35 3.77
N GLY A 165 7.67 -16.47 3.08
CA GLY A 165 8.90 -16.73 2.33
C GLY A 165 10.04 -17.37 3.13
N PRO A 166 11.20 -17.62 2.48
CA PRO A 166 12.32 -18.35 3.07
C PRO A 166 12.89 -17.71 4.33
N GLU A 167 12.94 -16.37 4.39
CA GLU A 167 13.43 -15.59 5.53
C GLU A 167 12.55 -15.81 6.78
N SER A 168 11.22 -15.81 6.60
CA SER A 168 10.26 -16.10 7.66
C SER A 168 10.43 -17.52 8.20
N ILE A 169 10.53 -18.52 7.31
CA ILE A 169 10.75 -19.92 7.69
C ILE A 169 12.05 -20.08 8.49
N LYS A 170 13.15 -19.49 7.99
CA LYS A 170 14.45 -19.53 8.67
C LYS A 170 14.41 -18.86 10.04
N ALA A 171 13.70 -17.74 10.17
CA ALA A 171 13.54 -17.06 11.46
C ALA A 171 12.79 -17.96 12.46
N MET A 172 11.65 -18.54 12.07
CA MET A 172 10.87 -19.44 12.92
C MET A 172 11.68 -20.67 13.35
N GLN A 173 12.41 -21.30 12.43
CA GLN A 173 13.26 -22.46 12.75
C GLN A 173 14.30 -22.15 13.83
N LYS A 174 14.94 -20.98 13.74
CA LYS A 174 15.93 -20.56 14.74
C LYS A 174 15.29 -20.26 16.09
N LEU A 175 14.14 -19.58 16.10
CA LEU A 175 13.44 -19.23 17.34
C LEU A 175 12.92 -20.47 18.10
N THR A 176 12.65 -21.58 17.41
CA THR A 176 12.26 -22.85 18.06
C THR A 176 13.44 -23.68 18.59
N GLN A 177 14.68 -23.26 18.33
CA GLN A 177 15.91 -23.96 18.74
C GLN A 177 16.60 -23.31 19.94
N GLU A 178 16.13 -22.14 20.39
CA GLU A 178 16.52 -21.50 21.65
C GLU A 178 15.69 -22.03 22.83
#